data_AF-A0A7S3P850-F1
#
_entry.id   AF-A0A7S3P850-F1
#
_cell.length_a   1.000
_cell.length_b   1.000
_cell.length_c   1.000
_cell.angle_alpha   90.00
_cell.angle_beta   90.00
_cell.angle_gamma   90.00
#
_symmetry.space_group_name_H-M   'P 1'
#
loop_
_entity.id
_entity.type
_entity.pdbx_description
1 polymer ?
#
loop_
_entity_poly.entity_id
_entity_poly.type
_entity_poly.pdbx_seq_one_letter_code
_entity_poly.pdbx_strand_id
1 'polypeptide(L)'
;MMEMGFFSKGNDLTLQHIRDAEHAMKDIDDETRREYDQAFEVVPALVEKESRFEDFLTTERFDLHQAARRLALYWKLRRKVFGEDRWLLPLNQSGAGALTMRDVEILRTGWLVCLLRPSPEGPIILMDISLRPPVDIHTGARCIYYMNYVMRTEALAAGLKDELIDGFTLVHVVTSQRRNLQIDRNGWPVVLSALPCRLKKIIVAQSYEEGRERLIESLAYQQARVAEVRSRFQPERIVANSVKGTLDLLEEKGVQRAYVPKALGGDYDYSRFSDWIRMRLSIEDIMSSAPIMGNVMPSSLLAVVNSEALALVSENSSSSPASQHEIDEESKRRQSALCQRRSYHRRKLEMTTLQEQVRIWQDRNRFTRMECSRLENLLEQARLVVSIHGGEMTLINHQRDQA
;
A
#
# COMPACT_ATOMS: atom_id res chain seq x y z
N MET A 1 37.96 -15.97 -11.01
CA MET A 1 38.55 -15.20 -9.91
C MET A 1 38.52 -13.73 -10.29
N MET A 2 37.37 -13.07 -10.17
CA MET A 2 37.15 -11.62 -10.34
C MET A 2 35.70 -11.35 -9.95
N GLU A 3 35.46 -11.08 -8.66
CA GLU A 3 34.26 -10.41 -8.15
C GLU A 3 34.56 -10.10 -6.68
N MET A 4 35.04 -8.88 -6.38
CA MET A 4 35.07 -8.28 -5.02
C MET A 4 35.48 -6.81 -5.15
N GLY A 5 34.51 -5.92 -5.45
CA GLY A 5 34.81 -4.50 -5.61
C GLY A 5 33.65 -3.50 -5.60
N PHE A 6 32.45 -3.85 -5.12
CA PHE A 6 31.27 -2.97 -5.22
C PHE A 6 30.68 -2.44 -3.90
N PHE A 7 31.22 -2.79 -2.73
CA PHE A 7 30.56 -2.44 -1.46
C PHE A 7 30.92 -1.07 -0.83
N SER A 8 31.82 -0.27 -1.42
CA SER A 8 32.24 1.02 -0.82
C SER A 8 31.60 2.27 -1.42
N LYS A 9 30.87 2.19 -2.54
CA LYS A 9 30.33 3.39 -3.22
C LYS A 9 29.01 3.91 -2.63
N GLY A 10 28.35 3.16 -1.74
CA GLY A 10 27.01 3.49 -1.24
C GLY A 10 26.97 4.74 -0.35
N ASN A 11 27.96 4.93 0.53
CA ASN A 11 27.91 6.00 1.54
C ASN A 11 28.21 7.40 0.98
N ASP A 12 29.07 7.51 -0.02
CA ASP A 12 29.43 8.80 -0.62
C ASP A 12 28.27 9.42 -1.41
N LEU A 13 27.48 8.57 -2.08
CA LEU A 13 26.28 8.98 -2.81
C LEU A 13 25.20 9.55 -1.87
N THR A 14 25.03 8.96 -0.68
CA THR A 14 24.06 9.45 0.31
C THR A 14 24.44 10.82 0.86
N LEU A 15 25.72 11.03 1.22
CA LEU A 15 26.18 12.33 1.72
C LEU A 15 26.08 13.45 0.68
N GLN A 16 26.30 13.14 -0.59
CA GLN A 16 26.13 14.10 -1.67
C GLN A 16 24.66 14.49 -1.83
N HIS A 17 23.73 13.53 -1.85
CA HIS A 17 22.29 13.82 -1.95
C HIS A 17 21.78 14.66 -0.79
N ILE A 18 22.30 14.48 0.43
CA ILE A 18 21.93 15.31 1.59
C ILE A 18 22.40 16.76 1.38
N ARG A 19 23.64 16.98 0.93
CA ARG A 19 24.15 18.33 0.64
C ARG A 19 23.38 19.01 -0.48
N ASP A 20 23.06 18.27 -1.53
CA ASP A 20 22.28 18.77 -2.66
C ASP A 20 20.84 19.12 -2.23
N ALA A 21 20.25 18.32 -1.34
CA ALA A 21 18.95 18.60 -0.73
C ALA A 21 18.97 19.89 0.09
N GLU A 22 19.96 20.05 0.97
CA GLU A 22 20.11 21.27 1.78
C GLU A 22 20.28 22.51 0.91
N HIS A 23 21.04 22.41 -0.18
CA HIS A 23 21.21 23.53 -1.11
C HIS A 23 19.91 23.86 -1.84
N ALA A 24 19.25 22.87 -2.43
CA ALA A 24 17.98 23.08 -3.16
C ALA A 24 16.85 23.59 -2.24
N MET A 25 16.83 23.18 -0.97
CA MET A 25 15.87 23.69 0.01
C MET A 25 16.13 25.16 0.36
N LYS A 26 17.39 25.63 0.37
CA LYS A 26 17.73 27.04 0.63
C LYS A 26 17.17 28.01 -0.43
N ASP A 27 16.98 27.52 -1.66
CA ASP A 27 16.46 28.32 -2.77
C ASP A 27 14.92 28.44 -2.78
N ILE A 28 14.23 27.70 -1.91
CA ILE A 28 12.77 27.80 -1.74
C ILE A 28 12.47 28.98 -0.82
N ASP A 29 11.41 29.72 -1.12
CA ASP A 29 10.94 30.81 -0.28
C ASP A 29 10.62 30.32 1.15
N ASP A 30 10.94 31.16 2.13
CA ASP A 30 10.79 30.81 3.55
C ASP A 30 9.33 30.49 3.92
N GLU A 31 8.34 31.06 3.22
CA GLU A 31 6.93 30.76 3.45
C GLU A 31 6.56 29.33 3.04
N THR A 32 7.12 28.82 1.95
CA THR A 32 6.87 27.46 1.47
C THR A 32 7.64 26.42 2.26
N ARG A 33 8.85 26.74 2.73
CA ARG A 33 9.70 25.81 3.49
C ARG A 33 9.38 25.75 5.00
N ARG A 34 8.69 26.76 5.54
CA ARG A 34 8.47 26.93 6.98
C ARG A 34 8.05 25.67 7.73
N GLU A 35 7.04 24.93 7.25
CA GLU A 35 6.55 23.74 7.96
C GLU A 35 7.55 22.57 7.91
N TYR A 36 8.34 22.47 6.84
CA TYR A 36 9.43 21.49 6.78
C TYR A 36 10.52 21.84 7.79
N ASP A 37 10.98 23.10 7.83
CA ASP A 37 12.03 23.54 8.75
C ASP A 37 11.62 23.28 10.20
N GLN A 38 10.37 23.61 10.55
CA GLN A 38 9.80 23.32 11.86
C GLN A 38 9.75 21.82 12.17
N ALA A 39 9.33 20.98 11.21
CA ALA A 39 9.30 19.53 11.42
C ALA A 39 10.71 18.93 11.59
N PHE A 40 11.68 19.42 10.82
CA PHE A 40 13.07 18.98 10.88
C PHE A 40 13.73 19.37 12.21
N GLU A 41 13.43 20.57 12.73
CA GLU A 41 13.91 21.02 14.04
C GLU A 41 13.28 20.23 15.19
N VAL A 42 11.97 20.00 15.15
CA VAL A 42 11.22 19.43 16.29
C VAL A 42 11.24 17.90 16.32
N VAL A 43 11.13 17.24 15.16
CA VAL A 43 11.05 15.77 15.04
C VAL A 43 11.91 15.24 13.87
N PRO A 44 13.23 15.45 13.87
CA PRO A 44 14.11 15.08 12.75
C PRO A 44 14.02 13.59 12.37
N ALA A 45 13.94 12.68 13.36
CA ALA A 45 13.83 11.25 13.09
C ALA A 45 12.49 10.88 12.41
N LEU A 46 11.43 11.67 12.62
CA LEU A 46 10.16 11.47 11.92
C LEU A 46 10.30 11.90 10.46
N VAL A 47 10.96 13.04 10.20
CA VAL A 47 11.25 13.53 8.86
C VAL A 47 12.09 12.52 8.08
N GLU A 48 13.14 12.00 8.70
CA GLU A 48 13.98 10.94 8.10
C GLU A 48 13.19 9.66 7.84
N LYS A 49 12.28 9.26 8.73
CA LYS A 49 11.52 8.02 8.58
C LYS A 49 10.39 8.11 7.55
N GLU A 50 9.68 9.23 7.49
CA GLU A 50 8.44 9.36 6.71
C GLU A 50 8.61 10.18 5.43
N SER A 51 9.61 11.04 5.33
CA SER A 51 9.78 11.94 4.20
C SER A 51 11.25 12.07 3.78
N ARG A 52 11.90 10.95 3.51
CA ARG A 52 13.27 10.92 3.00
C ARG A 52 13.39 11.68 1.69
N PHE A 53 14.39 12.55 1.58
CA PHE A 53 14.59 13.35 0.36
C PHE A 53 14.77 12.47 -0.89
N GLU A 54 15.40 11.30 -0.78
CA GLU A 54 15.61 10.44 -1.95
C GLU A 54 14.31 9.93 -2.58
N ASP A 55 13.24 9.80 -1.79
CA ASP A 55 11.93 9.37 -2.28
C ASP A 55 11.31 10.46 -3.18
N PHE A 56 11.46 11.72 -2.77
CA PHE A 56 11.01 12.88 -3.55
C PHE A 56 11.87 13.08 -4.79
N LEU A 57 13.19 12.90 -4.65
CA LEU A 57 14.13 12.98 -5.76
C LEU A 57 13.82 11.95 -6.85
N THR A 58 13.55 10.72 -6.43
CA THR A 58 13.16 9.63 -7.32
C THR A 58 11.83 9.94 -8.03
N THR A 59 10.85 10.45 -7.28
CA THR A 59 9.53 10.86 -7.81
C THR A 59 9.67 11.93 -8.90
N GLU A 60 10.57 12.88 -8.69
CA GLU A 60 10.83 14.01 -9.60
C GLU A 60 11.95 13.74 -10.62
N ARG A 61 12.27 12.47 -10.90
CA ARG A 61 13.28 12.07 -11.89
C ARG A 61 14.63 12.77 -11.70
N PHE A 62 15.03 12.87 -10.44
CA PHE A 62 16.28 13.48 -10.00
C PHE A 62 16.38 15.00 -10.23
N ASP A 63 15.26 15.70 -10.41
CA ASP A 63 15.21 17.17 -10.32
C ASP A 63 15.22 17.61 -8.84
N LEU A 64 16.37 18.13 -8.40
CA LEU A 64 16.61 18.56 -7.02
C LEU A 64 15.64 19.65 -6.55
N HIS A 65 15.39 20.66 -7.38
CA HIS A 65 14.54 21.80 -7.00
C HIS A 65 13.07 21.39 -6.92
N GLN A 66 12.59 20.57 -7.85
CA GLN A 66 11.22 20.05 -7.79
C GLN A 66 11.03 19.11 -6.61
N ALA A 67 12.02 18.25 -6.31
CA ALA A 67 11.99 17.35 -5.16
C ALA A 67 11.92 18.13 -3.84
N ALA A 68 12.77 19.15 -3.70
CA ALA A 68 12.77 20.07 -2.56
C ALA A 68 11.42 20.78 -2.40
N ARG A 69 10.87 21.34 -3.49
CA ARG A 69 9.55 21.98 -3.49
C ARG A 69 8.43 21.02 -3.08
N ARG A 70 8.46 19.79 -3.59
CA ARG A 70 7.47 18.77 -3.25
C ARG A 70 7.58 18.36 -1.77
N LEU A 71 8.79 18.22 -1.23
CA LEU A 71 9.02 17.92 0.19
C LEU A 71 8.53 19.05 1.11
N ALA A 72 8.80 20.31 0.76
CA ALA A 72 8.27 21.46 1.49
C ALA A 72 6.72 21.46 1.45
N LEU A 73 6.14 21.22 0.27
CA LEU A 73 4.69 21.12 0.08
C LEU A 73 4.06 19.97 0.87
N TYR A 74 4.75 18.82 1.00
CA TYR A 74 4.34 17.68 1.82
C TYR A 74 4.07 18.12 3.26
N TRP A 75 5.03 18.78 3.91
CA TRP A 75 4.91 19.18 5.31
C TRP A 75 3.88 20.30 5.50
N LYS A 76 3.82 21.27 4.57
CA LYS A 76 2.78 22.31 4.56
C LYS A 76 1.38 21.73 4.51
N LEU A 77 1.15 20.77 3.61
CA LEU A 77 -0.16 20.13 3.48
C LEU A 77 -0.44 19.12 4.57
N ARG A 78 0.57 18.44 5.11
CA ARG A 78 0.43 17.59 6.29
C ARG A 78 -0.07 18.39 7.48
N ARG A 79 0.51 19.56 7.78
CA ARG A 79 -0.01 20.46 8.82
C ARG A 79 -1.48 20.82 8.59
N LYS A 80 -1.82 21.24 7.37
CA LYS A 80 -3.20 21.59 6.99
C LYS A 80 -4.20 20.42 7.13
N VAL A 81 -3.79 19.20 6.81
CA VAL A 81 -4.67 18.01 6.77
C VAL A 81 -4.84 17.37 8.16
N PHE A 82 -3.78 17.39 8.96
CA PHE A 82 -3.74 16.75 10.28
C PHE A 82 -4.08 17.70 11.43
N GLY A 83 -4.02 19.01 11.18
CA GLY A 83 -4.23 20.04 12.20
C GLY A 83 -2.98 20.24 13.06
N GLU A 84 -3.00 21.31 13.86
CA GLU A 84 -1.86 21.77 14.67
C GLU A 84 -1.37 20.72 15.66
N ASP A 85 -2.25 19.90 16.22
CA ASP A 85 -1.90 18.99 17.31
C ASP A 85 -1.30 17.66 16.84
N ARG A 86 -1.43 17.30 15.56
CA ARG A 86 -1.20 15.91 15.09
C ARG A 86 -0.29 15.77 13.89
N TRP A 87 0.05 16.86 13.22
CA TRP A 87 0.87 16.81 12.00
C TRP A 87 2.32 16.37 12.24
N LEU A 88 2.86 16.60 13.45
CA LEU A 88 4.18 16.15 13.90
C LEU A 88 4.16 14.76 14.58
N LEU A 89 3.03 14.05 14.55
CA LEU A 89 2.93 12.69 15.08
C LEU A 89 3.20 11.65 13.99
N PRO A 90 3.62 10.43 14.34
CA PRO A 90 3.87 9.36 13.38
C PRO A 90 2.59 8.85 12.69
N LEU A 91 2.69 8.52 11.39
CA LEU A 91 1.65 7.84 10.62
C LEU A 91 1.57 6.36 11.03
N ASN A 92 0.60 6.04 11.88
CA ASN A 92 0.31 4.67 12.30
C ASN A 92 -1.19 4.50 12.59
N GLN A 93 -1.63 3.25 12.71
CA GLN A 93 -3.03 2.90 12.99
C GLN A 93 -3.35 2.75 14.48
N SER A 94 -2.51 3.29 15.39
CA SER A 94 -2.77 3.21 16.83
C SER A 94 -3.93 4.10 17.29
N GLY A 95 -4.31 5.10 16.50
CA GLY A 95 -5.23 6.17 16.90
C GLY A 95 -4.58 7.27 17.76
N ALA A 96 -3.39 7.02 18.32
CA ALA A 96 -2.62 7.96 19.12
C ALA A 96 -1.59 8.75 18.29
N GLY A 97 -1.26 8.29 17.07
CA GLY A 97 -0.36 8.97 16.15
C GLY A 97 -1.04 10.11 15.38
N ALA A 98 -0.63 10.33 14.13
CA ALA A 98 -1.24 11.34 13.26
C ALA A 98 -2.68 10.93 12.81
N LEU A 99 -3.02 9.65 12.78
CA LEU A 99 -4.37 9.17 12.46
C LEU A 99 -5.26 9.07 13.69
N THR A 100 -6.48 9.59 13.63
CA THR A 100 -7.49 9.46 14.69
C THR A 100 -8.06 8.05 14.70
N MET A 101 -8.73 7.66 15.79
CA MET A 101 -9.49 6.40 15.81
C MET A 101 -10.52 6.31 14.68
N ARG A 102 -11.16 7.44 14.34
CA ARG A 102 -12.09 7.52 13.21
C ARG A 102 -11.39 7.22 11.88
N ASP A 103 -10.22 7.80 11.63
CA ASP A 103 -9.44 7.52 10.41
C ASP A 103 -9.09 6.03 10.32
N VAL A 104 -8.70 5.41 11.44
CA VAL A 104 -8.37 3.99 11.53
C VAL A 104 -9.59 3.11 11.23
N GLU A 105 -10.76 3.44 11.77
CA GLU A 105 -12.01 2.73 11.47
C GLU A 105 -12.34 2.76 9.97
N ILE A 106 -12.07 3.89 9.31
CA ILE A 106 -12.29 4.06 7.88
C ILE A 106 -11.29 3.23 7.08
N LEU A 107 -10.01 3.26 7.45
CA LEU A 107 -9.00 2.40 6.82
C LEU A 107 -9.39 0.93 6.93
N ARG A 108 -9.93 0.50 8.09
CA ARG A 108 -10.38 -0.88 8.34
C ARG A 108 -11.53 -1.34 7.46
N THR A 109 -12.28 -0.45 6.80
CA THR A 109 -13.36 -0.87 5.89
C THR A 109 -12.85 -1.49 4.61
N GLY A 110 -11.56 -1.34 4.28
CA GLY A 110 -11.00 -1.78 3.00
C GLY A 110 -11.37 -0.85 1.84
N TRP A 111 -11.87 0.36 2.12
CA TRP A 111 -12.11 1.37 1.09
C TRP A 111 -10.84 1.68 0.28
N LEU A 112 -9.68 1.72 0.93
CA LEU A 112 -8.39 1.91 0.29
C LEU A 112 -7.48 0.71 0.58
N VAL A 113 -6.99 0.07 -0.48
CA VAL A 113 -6.09 -1.08 -0.38
C VAL A 113 -4.91 -0.88 -1.32
N CYS A 114 -3.69 -1.12 -0.83
CA CYS A 114 -2.49 -1.17 -1.65
C CYS A 114 -2.15 -2.63 -1.98
N LEU A 115 -1.96 -2.93 -3.26
CA LEU A 115 -1.58 -4.23 -3.77
C LEU A 115 -0.19 -4.11 -4.39
N LEU A 116 0.79 -4.69 -3.69
CA LEU A 116 2.23 -4.52 -3.95
C LEU A 116 2.89 -5.77 -4.53
N ARG A 117 2.14 -6.53 -5.31
CA ARG A 117 2.70 -7.70 -5.98
C ARG A 117 3.25 -7.30 -7.35
N PRO A 118 4.26 -8.02 -7.87
CA PRO A 118 4.79 -7.77 -9.20
C PRO A 118 3.66 -7.73 -10.24
N SER A 119 3.57 -6.60 -10.92
CA SER A 119 2.58 -6.32 -11.94
C SER A 119 3.24 -5.51 -13.04
N PRO A 120 2.93 -5.74 -14.32
CA PRO A 120 3.40 -4.87 -15.40
C PRO A 120 2.94 -3.41 -15.20
N GLU A 121 1.87 -3.20 -14.42
CA GLU A 121 1.36 -1.86 -14.09
C GLU A 121 1.98 -1.24 -12.84
N GLY A 122 2.94 -1.91 -12.20
CA GLY A 122 3.50 -1.49 -10.93
C GLY A 122 2.49 -1.64 -9.78
N PRO A 123 2.71 -0.93 -8.66
CA PRO A 123 1.79 -0.89 -7.53
C PRO A 123 0.36 -0.51 -7.95
N ILE A 124 -0.63 -1.18 -7.38
CA ILE A 124 -2.04 -0.86 -7.60
C ILE A 124 -2.67 -0.39 -6.29
N ILE A 125 -3.38 0.73 -6.33
CA ILE A 125 -4.26 1.17 -5.25
C ILE A 125 -5.69 0.91 -5.67
N LEU A 126 -6.39 0.06 -4.93
CA LEU A 126 -7.84 -0.11 -5.08
C LEU A 126 -8.55 0.93 -4.21
N MET A 127 -9.53 1.61 -4.80
CA MET A 127 -10.44 2.50 -4.09
C MET A 127 -11.88 2.05 -4.31
N ASP A 128 -12.43 1.30 -3.36
CA ASP A 128 -13.79 0.76 -3.45
C ASP A 128 -14.81 1.68 -2.80
N ILE A 129 -15.49 2.44 -3.66
CA ILE A 129 -16.39 3.50 -3.22
C ILE A 129 -17.57 2.95 -2.42
N SER A 130 -17.96 1.69 -2.62
CA SER A 130 -19.04 1.06 -1.85
C SER A 130 -18.67 0.84 -0.38
N LEU A 131 -17.37 0.65 -0.10
CA LEU A 131 -16.83 0.46 1.24
C LEU A 131 -16.50 1.79 1.94
N ARG A 132 -16.63 2.93 1.26
CA ARG A 132 -16.29 4.26 1.79
C ARG A 132 -17.39 4.82 2.69
N PRO A 133 -17.23 4.88 4.02
CA PRO A 133 -18.20 5.55 4.88
C PRO A 133 -18.31 7.05 4.56
N PRO A 134 -19.39 7.73 4.97
CA PRO A 134 -19.50 9.18 4.83
C PRO A 134 -18.43 9.87 5.70
N VAL A 135 -17.49 10.54 5.04
CA VAL A 135 -16.33 11.17 5.68
C VAL A 135 -16.06 12.52 5.06
N ASP A 136 -15.55 13.45 5.86
CA ASP A 136 -15.07 14.73 5.36
C ASP A 136 -13.78 14.55 4.53
N ILE A 137 -13.41 15.65 3.88
CA ILE A 137 -12.28 15.72 2.95
C ILE A 137 -10.96 15.46 3.66
N HIS A 138 -10.77 16.00 4.87
CA HIS A 138 -9.53 15.88 5.61
C HIS A 138 -9.31 14.45 6.08
N THR A 139 -10.37 13.80 6.56
CA THR A 139 -10.36 12.38 6.91
C THR A 139 -9.94 11.50 5.73
N GLY A 140 -10.52 11.74 4.54
CA GLY A 140 -10.09 11.07 3.32
C GLY A 140 -8.60 11.33 3.02
N ALA A 141 -8.16 12.59 3.10
CA ALA A 141 -6.77 12.97 2.86
C ALA A 141 -5.79 12.30 3.82
N ARG A 142 -6.09 12.25 5.12
CA ARG A 142 -5.28 11.56 6.14
C ARG A 142 -5.10 10.08 5.81
N CYS A 143 -6.17 9.40 5.37
CA CYS A 143 -6.09 8.00 4.94
C CYS A 143 -5.16 7.82 3.73
N ILE A 144 -5.14 8.76 2.77
CA ILE A 144 -4.23 8.69 1.61
C ILE A 144 -2.77 8.86 2.06
N TYR A 145 -2.49 9.84 2.92
CA TYR A 145 -1.13 10.06 3.46
C TYR A 145 -0.61 8.76 4.07
N TYR A 146 -1.44 8.12 4.88
CA TYR A 146 -1.11 6.84 5.49
C TYR A 146 -0.93 5.72 4.46
N MET A 147 -1.85 5.57 3.50
CA MET A 147 -1.73 4.51 2.49
C MET A 147 -0.52 4.71 1.57
N ASN A 148 -0.15 5.95 1.26
CA ASN A 148 1.06 6.26 0.52
C ASN A 148 2.32 5.88 1.32
N TYR A 149 2.36 6.23 2.61
CA TYR A 149 3.43 5.84 3.51
C TYR A 149 3.60 4.31 3.55
N VAL A 150 2.51 3.58 3.76
CA VAL A 150 2.45 2.11 3.73
C VAL A 150 2.96 1.55 2.41
N MET A 151 2.40 2.03 1.29
CA MET A 151 2.72 1.57 -0.06
C MET A 151 4.22 1.62 -0.30
N ARG A 152 4.84 2.76 0.02
CA ARG A 152 6.27 2.97 -0.16
C ARG A 152 7.09 2.06 0.76
N THR A 153 6.78 2.01 2.05
CA THR A 153 7.54 1.18 3.01
C THR A 153 7.48 -0.29 2.62
N GLU A 154 6.32 -0.80 2.24
CA GLU A 154 6.16 -2.20 1.83
C GLU A 154 6.78 -2.48 0.46
N ALA A 155 6.67 -1.56 -0.51
CA ALA A 155 7.30 -1.71 -1.83
C ALA A 155 8.84 -1.73 -1.72
N LEU A 156 9.42 -0.85 -0.91
CA LEU A 156 10.86 -0.86 -0.62
C LEU A 156 11.28 -2.17 0.06
N ALA A 157 10.49 -2.67 1.01
CA ALA A 157 10.75 -3.95 1.67
C ALA A 157 10.65 -5.15 0.70
N ALA A 158 9.82 -5.04 -0.33
CA ALA A 158 9.68 -6.04 -1.39
C ALA A 158 10.72 -5.89 -2.52
N GLY A 159 11.61 -4.89 -2.46
CA GLY A 159 12.60 -4.63 -3.50
C GLY A 159 12.02 -3.98 -4.77
N LEU A 160 10.80 -3.44 -4.72
CA LEU A 160 10.09 -2.85 -5.85
C LEU A 160 10.41 -1.35 -6.00
N LYS A 161 11.69 -0.99 -5.90
CA LYS A 161 12.11 0.42 -5.91
C LYS A 161 11.90 1.05 -7.28
N ASP A 162 12.17 0.31 -8.36
CA ASP A 162 12.11 0.82 -9.72
C ASP A 162 10.65 1.04 -10.16
N GLU A 163 9.74 0.16 -9.73
CA GLU A 163 8.31 0.27 -10.00
C GLU A 163 7.67 1.47 -9.29
N LEU A 164 8.19 1.87 -8.12
CA LEU A 164 7.73 3.10 -7.45
C LEU A 164 8.07 4.37 -8.25
N ILE A 165 9.16 4.34 -9.04
CA ILE A 165 9.60 5.47 -9.88
C ILE A 165 8.57 5.72 -10.98
N ASP A 166 8.08 4.64 -11.60
CA ASP A 166 7.07 4.70 -12.66
C ASP A 166 5.71 5.16 -12.12
N GLY A 167 5.47 4.92 -10.83
CA GLY A 167 4.26 5.31 -10.13
C GLY A 167 3.29 4.15 -9.92
N PHE A 168 2.05 4.49 -9.57
CA PHE A 168 1.02 3.50 -9.27
C PHE A 168 -0.23 3.71 -10.13
N THR A 169 -0.99 2.62 -10.30
CA THR A 169 -2.30 2.64 -10.93
C THR A 169 -3.39 2.73 -9.86
N LEU A 170 -4.28 3.71 -9.99
CA LEU A 170 -5.44 3.86 -9.11
C LEU A 170 -6.68 3.25 -9.78
N VAL A 171 -7.28 2.24 -9.16
CA VAL A 171 -8.51 1.60 -9.65
C VAL A 171 -9.67 1.98 -8.74
N HIS A 172 -10.59 2.78 -9.25
CA HIS A 172 -11.86 3.05 -8.59
C HIS A 172 -12.86 1.94 -8.91
N VAL A 173 -13.36 1.28 -7.87
CA VAL A 173 -14.39 0.25 -7.97
C VAL A 173 -15.73 0.90 -7.69
N VAL A 174 -16.64 0.82 -8.66
CA VAL A 174 -17.98 1.40 -8.59
C VAL A 174 -18.99 0.27 -8.62
N THR A 175 -19.81 0.18 -7.57
CA THR A 175 -20.91 -0.79 -7.49
C THR A 175 -22.25 -0.07 -7.40
N SER A 176 -23.37 -0.80 -7.43
CA SER A 176 -24.69 -0.18 -7.34
C SER A 176 -25.05 0.38 -5.97
N GLN A 177 -24.21 0.16 -4.94
CA GLN A 177 -24.47 0.67 -3.60
C GLN A 177 -24.46 2.19 -3.61
N ARG A 178 -25.64 2.79 -3.48
CA ARG A 178 -25.81 4.24 -3.48
C ARG A 178 -25.19 4.86 -2.24
N ARG A 179 -24.26 5.78 -2.45
CA ARG A 179 -23.88 6.78 -1.45
C ARG A 179 -23.81 8.14 -2.12
N ASN A 180 -24.31 9.16 -1.44
CA ASN A 180 -24.10 10.54 -1.86
C ASN A 180 -22.59 10.84 -1.76
N LEU A 181 -21.90 10.71 -2.89
CA LEU A 181 -20.49 11.07 -3.00
C LEU A 181 -20.38 12.58 -2.90
N GLN A 182 -19.92 13.08 -1.75
CA GLN A 182 -19.44 14.44 -1.68
C GLN A 182 -18.14 14.54 -2.48
N ILE A 183 -18.24 15.19 -3.63
CA ILE A 183 -17.12 15.42 -4.52
C ILE A 183 -16.41 16.68 -4.04
N ASP A 184 -15.27 16.48 -3.40
CA ASP A 184 -14.29 17.55 -3.30
C ASP A 184 -13.49 17.65 -4.60
N ARG A 185 -13.65 18.78 -5.28
CA ARG A 185 -12.95 19.09 -6.53
C ARG A 185 -11.55 19.64 -6.30
N ASN A 186 -11.24 20.15 -5.10
CA ASN A 186 -10.06 20.99 -4.90
C ASN A 186 -8.96 20.34 -4.03
N GLY A 187 -9.30 19.48 -3.07
CA GLY A 187 -8.31 18.97 -2.09
C GLY A 187 -7.44 17.82 -2.59
N TRP A 188 -8.00 16.90 -3.39
CA TRP A 188 -7.29 15.66 -3.76
C TRP A 188 -6.05 15.85 -4.64
N PRO A 189 -6.05 16.68 -5.70
CA PRO A 189 -4.87 16.86 -6.57
C PRO A 189 -3.71 17.47 -5.81
N VAL A 190 -4.05 18.39 -4.92
CA VAL A 190 -3.10 19.11 -4.07
C VAL A 190 -2.41 18.13 -3.13
N VAL A 191 -3.15 17.22 -2.49
CA VAL A 191 -2.56 16.16 -1.65
C VAL A 191 -1.64 15.25 -2.48
N LEU A 192 -2.10 14.72 -3.61
CA LEU A 192 -1.26 13.83 -4.44
C LEU A 192 0.01 14.52 -4.97
N SER A 193 -0.06 15.81 -5.29
CA SER A 193 1.11 16.57 -5.74
C SER A 193 2.20 16.72 -4.68
N ALA A 194 1.86 16.48 -3.41
CA ALA A 194 2.76 16.60 -2.28
C ALA A 194 3.38 15.26 -1.86
N LEU A 195 2.79 14.14 -2.27
CA LEU A 195 3.25 12.82 -1.86
C LEU A 195 4.45 12.37 -2.71
N PRO A 196 5.41 11.61 -2.15
CA PRO A 196 6.54 11.04 -2.88
C PRO A 196 6.11 9.81 -3.70
N CYS A 197 5.17 10.02 -4.61
CA CYS A 197 4.69 9.03 -5.55
C CYS A 197 4.15 9.70 -6.81
N ARG A 198 4.09 8.93 -7.90
CA ARG A 198 3.46 9.35 -9.15
C ARG A 198 2.19 8.54 -9.38
N LEU A 199 1.14 9.22 -9.80
CA LEU A 199 -0.03 8.55 -10.35
C LEU A 199 0.27 8.27 -11.82
N LYS A 200 0.34 6.99 -12.20
CA LYS A 200 0.59 6.53 -13.58
C LYS A 200 -0.69 6.57 -14.41
N LYS A 201 -1.76 6.02 -13.83
CA LYS A 201 -3.01 5.75 -14.53
C LYS A 201 -4.17 5.72 -13.55
N ILE A 202 -5.35 6.11 -14.02
CA ILE A 202 -6.61 5.96 -13.28
C ILE A 202 -7.56 5.11 -14.10
N ILE A 203 -8.11 4.08 -13.47
CA ILE A 203 -9.16 3.22 -14.03
C ILE A 203 -10.41 3.38 -13.19
N VAL A 204 -11.56 3.58 -13.82
CA VAL A 204 -12.87 3.54 -13.17
C VAL A 204 -13.60 2.32 -13.69
N ALA A 205 -13.67 1.29 -12.84
CA ALA A 205 -14.23 0.00 -13.18
C ALA A 205 -15.60 -0.19 -12.51
N GLN A 206 -16.58 -0.51 -13.35
CA GLN A 206 -17.96 -0.68 -12.91
C GLN A 206 -18.30 -2.15 -12.69
N SER A 207 -18.99 -2.47 -11.60
CA SER A 207 -19.59 -3.80 -11.44
C SER A 207 -20.69 -3.98 -12.47
N TYR A 208 -20.97 -5.23 -12.82
CA TYR A 208 -22.15 -5.56 -13.60
C TYR A 208 -23.23 -6.09 -12.66
N GLU A 209 -24.37 -5.40 -12.63
CA GLU A 209 -25.55 -5.82 -11.89
C GLU A 209 -26.79 -5.62 -12.78
N GLU A 210 -27.44 -6.74 -13.13
CA GLU A 210 -28.60 -6.75 -14.00
C GLU A 210 -29.72 -5.86 -13.44
N GLY A 211 -30.24 -4.96 -14.29
CA GLY A 211 -31.29 -4.00 -13.93
C GLY A 211 -30.81 -2.76 -13.18
N ARG A 212 -29.49 -2.59 -12.94
CA ARG A 212 -28.89 -1.42 -12.29
C ARG A 212 -27.86 -0.68 -13.16
N GLU A 213 -27.81 -1.00 -14.45
CA GLU A 213 -26.80 -0.52 -15.39
C GLU A 213 -26.75 1.01 -15.45
N ARG A 214 -27.91 1.67 -15.56
CA ARG A 214 -27.99 3.15 -15.60
C ARG A 214 -27.48 3.82 -14.33
N LEU A 215 -27.75 3.20 -13.17
CA LEU A 215 -27.28 3.73 -11.88
C LEU A 215 -25.76 3.61 -11.79
N ILE A 216 -25.24 2.43 -12.11
CA ILE A 216 -23.81 2.15 -12.09
C ILE A 216 -23.06 3.04 -13.09
N GLU A 217 -23.59 3.21 -14.30
CA GLU A 217 -23.03 4.09 -15.32
C GLU A 217 -23.00 5.55 -14.84
N SER A 218 -24.08 6.02 -14.21
CA SER A 218 -24.13 7.37 -13.63
C SER A 218 -23.08 7.56 -12.53
N LEU A 219 -22.92 6.59 -11.64
CA LEU A 219 -21.91 6.62 -10.57
C LEU A 219 -20.49 6.55 -11.15
N ALA A 220 -20.26 5.71 -12.17
CA ALA A 220 -18.97 5.60 -12.85
C ALA A 220 -18.62 6.88 -13.60
N TYR A 221 -19.61 7.52 -14.24
CA TYR A 221 -19.44 8.83 -14.86
C TYR A 221 -19.08 9.89 -13.82
N GLN A 222 -19.79 9.94 -12.69
CA GLN A 222 -19.47 10.86 -11.59
C GLN A 222 -18.04 10.61 -11.09
N GLN A 223 -17.65 9.36 -10.87
CA GLN A 223 -16.32 9.00 -10.40
C GLN A 223 -15.22 9.31 -11.42
N ALA A 224 -15.48 9.13 -12.72
CA ALA A 224 -14.58 9.54 -13.79
C ALA A 224 -14.42 11.07 -13.82
N ARG A 225 -15.50 11.83 -13.71
CA ARG A 225 -15.42 13.30 -13.63
C ARG A 225 -14.65 13.75 -12.40
N VAL A 226 -14.82 13.07 -11.28
CA VAL A 226 -14.05 13.27 -10.05
C VAL A 226 -12.57 13.02 -10.31
N ALA A 227 -12.21 11.88 -10.89
CA ALA A 227 -10.83 11.50 -11.19
C ALA A 227 -10.16 12.44 -12.22
N GLU A 228 -10.90 12.89 -13.22
CA GLU A 228 -10.46 13.82 -14.26
C GLU A 228 -10.15 15.20 -13.68
N VAL A 229 -11.09 15.79 -12.91
CA VAL A 229 -10.83 17.04 -12.18
C VAL A 229 -9.64 16.87 -11.24
N ARG A 230 -9.42 15.65 -10.77
CA ARG A 230 -8.43 15.35 -9.76
C ARG A 230 -7.03 15.02 -10.28
N SER A 231 -6.83 14.98 -11.59
CA SER A 231 -5.57 14.58 -12.18
C SER A 231 -5.30 15.25 -13.51
N ARG A 232 -4.08 15.12 -14.03
CA ARG A 232 -3.78 15.50 -15.42
C ARG A 232 -4.18 14.40 -16.41
N PHE A 233 -4.76 13.30 -15.93
CA PHE A 233 -5.05 12.11 -16.72
C PHE A 233 -6.55 12.02 -16.99
N GLN A 234 -6.88 11.62 -18.21
CA GLN A 234 -8.24 11.18 -18.50
C GLN A 234 -8.41 9.77 -17.91
N PRO A 235 -9.36 9.55 -16.99
CA PRO A 235 -9.56 8.24 -16.40
C PRO A 235 -10.12 7.27 -17.45
N GLU A 236 -9.56 6.07 -17.49
CA GLU A 236 -10.06 4.99 -18.34
C GLU A 236 -11.31 4.37 -17.71
N ARG A 237 -12.44 4.46 -18.40
CA ARG A 237 -13.70 3.88 -17.94
C ARG A 237 -13.85 2.46 -18.49
N ILE A 238 -14.05 1.49 -17.59
CA ILE A 238 -14.33 0.10 -17.95
C ILE A 238 -15.82 -0.14 -17.76
N VAL A 239 -16.51 -0.37 -18.88
CA VAL A 239 -17.96 -0.57 -18.97
C VAL A 239 -18.18 -1.86 -19.76
N ALA A 240 -18.77 -2.86 -19.11
CA ALA A 240 -19.14 -4.12 -19.76
C ALA A 240 -20.58 -4.51 -19.42
N ASN A 241 -21.13 -5.42 -20.23
CA ASN A 241 -22.46 -6.01 -20.09
C ASN A 241 -22.46 -7.35 -19.34
N SER A 242 -21.34 -7.70 -18.70
CA SER A 242 -21.23 -8.89 -17.85
C SER A 242 -20.04 -8.75 -16.90
N VAL A 243 -20.07 -9.49 -15.80
CA VAL A 243 -18.96 -9.56 -14.84
C VAL A 243 -17.67 -10.04 -15.51
N LYS A 244 -17.77 -11.07 -16.37
CA LYS A 244 -16.65 -11.58 -17.16
C LYS A 244 -16.08 -10.52 -18.09
N GLY A 245 -16.94 -9.78 -18.80
CA GLY A 245 -16.49 -8.70 -19.70
C GLY A 245 -15.76 -7.58 -18.96
N THR A 246 -16.19 -7.22 -17.74
CA THR A 246 -15.46 -6.25 -16.91
C THR A 246 -14.05 -6.75 -16.57
N LEU A 247 -13.93 -8.02 -16.19
CA LEU A 247 -12.65 -8.64 -15.88
C LEU A 247 -11.73 -8.71 -17.10
N ASP A 248 -12.24 -9.18 -18.24
CA ASP A 248 -11.47 -9.30 -19.49
C ASP A 248 -10.89 -7.93 -19.90
N LEU A 249 -11.69 -6.85 -19.79
CA LEU A 249 -11.22 -5.48 -20.05
C LEU A 249 -10.20 -4.99 -19.03
N LEU A 250 -10.31 -5.36 -17.75
CA LEU A 250 -9.31 -5.03 -16.73
C LEU A 250 -7.98 -5.73 -16.98
N GLU A 251 -8.02 -7.01 -17.37
CA GLU A 251 -6.84 -7.80 -17.74
C GLU A 251 -6.16 -7.21 -18.99
N GLU A 252 -6.92 -6.75 -19.99
CA GLU A 252 -6.41 -6.02 -21.16
C GLU A 252 -5.68 -4.73 -20.75
N LYS A 253 -6.12 -4.08 -19.66
CA LYS A 253 -5.45 -2.89 -19.10
C LYS A 253 -4.31 -3.21 -18.13
N GLY A 254 -3.87 -4.47 -18.06
CA GLY A 254 -2.74 -4.90 -17.24
C GLY A 254 -3.08 -5.17 -15.76
N VAL A 255 -4.36 -5.10 -15.38
CA VAL A 255 -4.80 -5.41 -14.01
C VAL A 255 -5.03 -6.91 -13.89
N GLN A 256 -4.11 -7.60 -13.22
CA GLN A 256 -4.21 -9.06 -13.05
C GLN A 256 -5.45 -9.44 -12.23
N ARG A 257 -6.09 -10.56 -12.60
CA ARG A 257 -7.26 -11.15 -11.91
C ARG A 257 -7.12 -11.23 -10.39
N ALA A 258 -5.93 -11.58 -9.91
CA ALA A 258 -5.61 -11.70 -8.49
C ALA A 258 -5.77 -10.39 -7.69
N TYR A 259 -5.78 -9.24 -8.38
CA TYR A 259 -5.94 -7.89 -7.82
C TYR A 259 -7.34 -7.32 -8.03
N VAL A 260 -8.17 -7.96 -8.84
CA VAL A 260 -9.52 -7.50 -9.15
C VAL A 260 -10.48 -8.03 -8.08
N PRO A 261 -11.29 -7.17 -7.42
CA PRO A 261 -12.28 -7.64 -6.46
C PRO A 261 -13.28 -8.62 -7.08
N LYS A 262 -13.80 -9.54 -6.27
CA LYS A 262 -14.88 -10.48 -6.69
C LYS A 262 -16.09 -9.79 -7.31
N ALA A 263 -16.42 -8.58 -6.86
CA ALA A 263 -17.52 -7.77 -7.41
C ALA A 263 -17.31 -7.37 -8.89
N LEU A 264 -16.07 -7.40 -9.37
CA LEU A 264 -15.67 -7.14 -10.75
C LEU A 264 -15.22 -8.42 -11.48
N GLY A 265 -15.44 -9.60 -10.88
CA GLY A 265 -15.13 -10.90 -11.47
C GLY A 265 -13.75 -11.48 -11.12
N GLY A 266 -12.93 -10.78 -10.34
CA GLY A 266 -11.60 -11.26 -9.98
C GLY A 266 -11.54 -12.12 -8.72
N ASP A 267 -10.32 -12.37 -8.25
CA ASP A 267 -10.05 -13.28 -7.13
C ASP A 267 -9.82 -12.54 -5.80
N TYR A 268 -9.72 -11.21 -5.81
CA TYR A 268 -9.43 -10.44 -4.61
C TYR A 268 -10.64 -10.43 -3.65
N ASP A 269 -10.39 -10.88 -2.42
CA ASP A 269 -11.38 -11.00 -1.37
C ASP A 269 -11.04 -10.06 -0.21
N TYR A 270 -11.95 -9.11 0.08
CA TYR A 270 -11.78 -8.14 1.16
C TYR A 270 -11.68 -8.77 2.55
N SER A 271 -12.11 -10.02 2.75
CA SER A 271 -11.91 -10.70 4.04
C SER A 271 -10.42 -10.79 4.43
N ARG A 272 -9.53 -10.91 3.43
CA ARG A 272 -8.06 -10.93 3.61
C ARG A 272 -7.51 -9.58 4.09
N PHE A 273 -8.24 -8.49 3.89
CA PHE A 273 -7.83 -7.17 4.34
C PHE A 273 -7.75 -7.11 5.88
N SER A 274 -8.60 -7.86 6.59
CA SER A 274 -8.53 -7.95 8.04
C SER A 274 -7.24 -8.60 8.56
N ASP A 275 -6.67 -9.55 7.79
CA ASP A 275 -5.37 -10.15 8.09
C ASP A 275 -4.25 -9.13 7.87
N TRP A 276 -4.32 -8.37 6.75
CA TRP A 276 -3.38 -7.31 6.46
C TRP A 276 -3.37 -6.22 7.55
N ILE A 277 -4.55 -5.77 8.01
CA ILE A 277 -4.65 -4.80 9.13
C ILE A 277 -3.98 -5.35 10.40
N ARG A 278 -4.25 -6.62 10.76
CA ARG A 278 -3.65 -7.25 11.95
C ARG A 278 -2.14 -7.34 11.84
N MET A 279 -1.63 -7.76 10.68
CA MET A 279 -0.19 -7.77 10.39
C MET A 279 0.40 -6.37 10.52
N ARG A 280 -0.27 -5.37 9.94
CA ARG A 280 0.22 -4.00 9.93
C ARG A 280 0.29 -3.39 11.33
N LEU A 281 -0.76 -3.55 12.13
CA LEU A 281 -0.76 -3.14 13.54
C LEU A 281 0.37 -3.82 14.33
N SER A 282 0.64 -5.11 14.06
CA SER A 282 1.76 -5.80 14.69
C SER A 282 3.12 -5.22 14.30
N ILE A 283 3.31 -4.83 13.04
CA ILE A 283 4.57 -4.18 12.60
C ILE A 283 4.72 -2.82 13.28
N GLU A 284 3.64 -2.04 13.33
CA GLU A 284 3.67 -0.69 13.91
C GLU A 284 3.89 -0.70 15.42
N ASP A 285 3.30 -1.66 16.14
CA ASP A 285 3.55 -1.89 17.57
C ASP A 285 5.02 -2.27 17.86
N ILE A 286 5.60 -3.07 16.97
CA ILE A 286 7.03 -3.40 17.01
C ILE A 286 7.89 -2.15 16.76
N MET A 287 7.48 -1.28 15.85
CA MET A 287 8.21 -0.05 15.54
C MET A 287 8.06 1.02 16.62
N SER A 288 6.91 1.09 17.31
CA SER A 288 6.67 2.06 18.39
C SER A 288 7.33 1.65 19.72
N SER A 289 7.50 0.35 19.95
CA SER A 289 8.17 -0.18 21.16
C SER A 289 9.69 -0.20 21.09
N ALA A 290 10.30 0.16 19.95
CA ALA A 290 11.75 0.32 19.88
C ALA A 290 12.16 1.52 20.76
N PRO A 291 13.17 1.36 21.65
CA PRO A 291 13.65 2.46 22.47
C PRO A 291 14.01 3.64 21.55
N ILE A 292 13.39 4.80 21.79
CA ILE A 292 13.75 6.04 21.10
C ILE A 292 15.12 6.44 21.65
N MET A 293 16.18 5.84 21.11
CA MET A 293 17.54 6.28 21.37
C MET A 293 17.73 7.62 20.63
N GLY A 294 17.30 8.74 21.22
CA GLY A 294 17.75 10.06 20.78
C GLY A 294 16.77 11.24 20.85
N ASN A 295 15.46 11.03 20.78
CA ASN A 295 14.50 12.14 20.66
C ASN A 295 13.51 12.16 21.83
N VAL A 296 13.99 12.55 23.01
CA VAL A 296 13.08 13.09 24.03
C VAL A 296 12.68 14.47 23.51
N MET A 297 11.44 14.61 23.07
CA MET A 297 10.83 15.91 22.81
C MET A 297 11.15 16.82 24.01
N PRO A 298 11.76 18.01 23.80
CA PRO A 298 12.03 18.92 24.90
C PRO A 298 10.76 19.13 25.72
N SER A 299 10.81 18.87 27.02
CA SER A 299 9.64 19.01 27.90
C SER A 299 9.05 20.42 27.85
N SER A 300 9.81 21.41 27.39
CA SER A 300 9.35 22.77 27.10
C SER A 300 8.24 22.88 26.06
N LEU A 301 8.17 21.97 25.07
CA LEU A 301 7.09 21.96 24.07
C LEU A 301 5.82 21.24 24.60
N LEU A 302 5.97 20.27 25.49
CA LEU A 302 4.84 19.67 26.21
C LEU A 302 4.27 20.60 27.30
N ALA A 303 5.12 21.47 27.87
CA ALA A 303 4.72 22.42 28.91
C ALA A 303 3.76 23.52 28.43
N VAL A 304 3.74 23.83 27.12
CA VAL A 304 2.75 24.78 26.55
C VAL A 304 1.34 24.18 26.49
N VAL A 305 1.20 22.85 26.58
CA VAL A 305 -0.09 22.16 26.43
C VAL A 305 -0.70 21.72 27.77
N ASN A 306 0.06 21.64 28.87
CA ASN A 306 -0.46 21.23 30.19
C ASN A 306 0.36 21.80 31.38
N SER A 307 0.34 23.12 31.58
CA SER A 307 1.15 23.76 32.64
C SER A 307 0.60 23.62 34.07
N GLU A 308 -0.62 23.09 34.29
CA GLU A 308 -1.20 23.01 35.64
C GLU A 308 -0.89 21.73 36.43
N ALA A 309 -0.38 20.67 35.80
CA ALA A 309 -0.28 19.35 36.48
C ALA A 309 1.13 18.98 37.00
N LEU A 310 2.21 19.66 36.56
CA LEU A 310 3.58 19.17 36.77
C LEU A 310 4.37 19.83 37.92
N ALA A 311 3.80 20.82 38.61
CA ALA A 311 4.50 21.58 39.65
C ALA A 311 4.61 20.85 41.02
N LEU A 312 4.07 19.63 41.18
CA LEU A 312 4.00 18.96 42.49
C LEU A 312 4.92 17.74 42.69
N VAL A 313 5.75 17.35 41.71
CA VAL A 313 6.47 16.06 41.77
C VAL A 313 8.00 16.18 41.92
N SER A 314 8.59 17.38 41.85
CA SER A 314 10.04 17.52 41.63
C SER A 314 10.96 17.53 42.87
N GLU A 315 10.50 17.34 44.11
CA GLU A 315 11.34 17.62 45.29
C GLU A 315 11.86 16.41 46.11
N ASN A 316 11.58 15.14 45.77
CA ASN A 316 11.99 14.02 46.65
C ASN A 316 12.51 12.75 45.93
N SER A 317 13.66 12.79 45.25
CA SER A 317 14.29 11.56 44.76
C SER A 317 15.82 11.54 44.83
N SER A 318 16.35 11.27 46.03
CA SER A 318 17.69 10.70 46.23
C SER A 318 17.58 9.17 46.19
N SER A 319 17.41 8.61 44.99
CA SER A 319 17.35 7.15 44.82
C SER A 319 18.72 6.50 45.03
N SER A 320 18.74 5.48 45.89
CA SER A 320 19.93 4.68 46.19
C SER A 320 20.42 3.91 44.95
N PRO A 321 21.73 3.76 44.71
CA PRO A 321 22.28 3.04 43.55
C PRO A 321 21.79 1.59 43.40
N ALA A 322 21.27 0.96 44.47
CA ALA A 322 20.64 -0.35 44.39
C ALA A 322 19.32 -0.35 43.59
N SER A 323 18.53 0.73 43.63
CA SER A 323 17.27 0.81 42.88
C SER A 323 17.50 1.03 41.38
N GLN A 324 18.64 1.63 41.00
CA GLN A 324 18.96 1.83 39.59
C GLN A 324 19.26 0.50 38.88
N HIS A 325 19.95 -0.42 39.57
CA HIS A 325 20.24 -1.74 39.02
C HIS A 325 18.98 -2.61 38.83
N GLU A 326 18.00 -2.51 39.74
CA GLU A 326 16.71 -3.20 39.58
C GLU A 326 15.91 -2.67 38.39
N ILE A 327 15.89 -1.34 38.20
CA ILE A 327 15.24 -0.70 37.05
C ILE A 327 15.89 -1.15 35.73
N ASP A 328 17.23 -1.22 35.70
CA ASP A 328 17.96 -1.65 34.51
C ASP A 328 17.72 -3.13 34.19
N GLU A 329 17.70 -4.01 35.20
CA GLU A 329 17.41 -5.43 35.01
C GLU A 329 15.95 -5.66 34.58
N GLU A 330 14.99 -4.92 35.13
CA GLU A 330 13.60 -4.98 34.67
C GLU A 330 13.46 -4.49 33.23
N SER A 331 14.15 -3.42 32.86
CA SER A 331 14.19 -2.89 31.49
C SER A 331 14.75 -3.93 30.51
N LYS A 332 15.86 -4.61 30.86
CA LYS A 332 16.43 -5.70 30.05
C LYS A 332 15.47 -6.88 29.91
N ARG A 333 14.77 -7.27 30.99
CA ARG A 333 13.75 -8.34 30.94
C ARG A 333 12.60 -7.99 30.01
N ARG A 334 12.08 -6.76 30.09
CA ARG A 334 11.04 -6.25 29.19
C ARG A 334 11.52 -6.24 27.73
N GLN A 335 12.76 -5.81 27.49
CA GLN A 335 13.35 -5.81 26.15
C GLN A 335 13.55 -7.23 25.60
N SER A 336 14.02 -8.18 26.42
CA SER A 336 14.17 -9.59 26.03
C SER A 336 12.82 -10.22 25.70
N ALA A 337 11.79 -9.99 26.52
CA ALA A 337 10.42 -10.46 26.28
C ALA A 337 9.85 -9.89 24.96
N LEU A 338 10.07 -8.60 24.68
CA LEU A 338 9.71 -7.97 23.42
C LEU A 338 10.44 -8.60 22.22
N CYS A 339 11.74 -8.85 22.32
CA CYS A 339 12.52 -9.53 21.28
C CYS A 339 12.02 -10.95 21.02
N GLN A 340 11.69 -11.72 22.07
CA GLN A 340 11.10 -13.05 21.92
C GLN A 340 9.72 -12.99 21.24
N ARG A 341 8.88 -12.04 21.64
CA ARG A 341 7.56 -11.82 21.01
C ARG A 341 7.69 -11.44 19.54
N ARG A 342 8.66 -10.58 19.19
CA ARG A 342 9.01 -10.23 17.79
C ARG A 342 9.46 -11.45 16.98
N SER A 343 10.37 -12.25 17.54
CA SER A 343 10.85 -13.48 16.89
C SER A 343 9.70 -14.48 16.66
N TYR A 344 8.82 -14.64 17.66
CA TYR A 344 7.64 -15.50 17.56
C TYR A 344 6.67 -15.02 16.47
N HIS A 345 6.34 -13.72 16.44
CA HIS A 345 5.44 -13.18 15.41
C HIS A 345 6.03 -13.29 14.00
N ARG A 346 7.35 -13.07 13.83
CA ARG A 346 8.03 -13.27 12.55
C ARG A 346 7.92 -14.73 12.09
N ARG A 347 8.22 -15.70 12.96
CA ARG A 347 8.08 -17.13 12.65
C ARG A 347 6.63 -17.52 12.35
N LYS A 348 5.67 -16.93 13.06
CA LYS A 348 4.25 -17.16 12.83
C LYS A 348 3.82 -16.66 11.45
N LEU A 349 4.26 -15.48 11.03
CA LEU A 349 4.01 -14.93 9.70
C LEU A 349 4.63 -15.79 8.59
N GLU A 350 5.88 -16.20 8.79
CA GLU A 350 6.59 -17.10 7.88
C GLU A 350 5.84 -18.43 7.73
N MET A 351 5.40 -19.02 8.85
CA MET A 351 4.60 -20.24 8.86
C MET A 351 3.24 -20.07 8.15
N THR A 352 2.51 -18.97 8.38
CA THR A 352 1.25 -18.71 7.66
C THR A 352 1.47 -18.50 6.17
N THR A 353 2.59 -17.87 5.79
CA THR A 353 2.96 -17.66 4.38
C THR A 353 3.27 -19.00 3.70
N LEU A 354 4.04 -19.85 4.35
CA LEU A 354 4.34 -21.21 3.86
C LEU A 354 3.07 -22.07 3.78
N GLN A 355 2.15 -21.97 4.74
CA GLN A 355 0.86 -22.67 4.70
C GLN A 355 0.02 -22.23 3.50
N GLU A 356 -0.06 -20.93 3.21
CA GLU A 356 -0.76 -20.43 2.02
C GLU A 356 -0.08 -20.90 0.72
N GLN A 357 1.25 -20.89 0.66
CA GLN A 357 1.98 -21.44 -0.49
C GLN A 357 1.68 -22.93 -0.69
N VAL A 358 1.70 -23.73 0.38
CA VAL A 358 1.34 -25.16 0.33
C VAL A 358 -0.09 -25.33 -0.19
N ARG A 359 -1.04 -24.51 0.27
CA ARG A 359 -2.42 -24.54 -0.23
C ARG A 359 -2.50 -24.25 -1.73
N ILE A 360 -1.84 -23.18 -2.19
CA ILE A 360 -1.78 -22.82 -3.62
C ILE A 360 -1.19 -23.98 -4.45
N TRP A 361 -0.11 -24.61 -3.98
CA TRP A 361 0.48 -25.75 -4.66
C TRP A 361 -0.43 -26.98 -4.68
N GLN A 362 -1.16 -27.24 -3.60
CA GLN A 362 -2.15 -28.32 -3.54
C GLN A 362 -3.30 -28.08 -4.54
N ASP A 363 -3.82 -26.86 -4.62
CA ASP A 363 -4.87 -26.48 -5.56
C ASP A 363 -4.40 -26.61 -7.01
N ARG A 364 -3.18 -26.13 -7.30
CA ARG A 364 -2.56 -26.29 -8.63
C ARG A 364 -2.36 -27.75 -9.00
N ASN A 365 -1.87 -28.58 -8.08
CA ASN A 365 -1.68 -30.01 -8.31
C ASN A 365 -3.01 -30.73 -8.53
N ARG A 366 -4.06 -30.37 -7.76
CA ARG A 366 -5.43 -30.85 -7.98
C ARG A 366 -5.93 -30.50 -9.37
N PHE A 367 -5.75 -29.26 -9.81
CA PHE A 367 -6.11 -28.82 -11.16
C PHE A 367 -5.38 -29.61 -12.24
N THR A 368 -4.06 -29.76 -12.13
CA THR A 368 -3.27 -30.56 -13.08
C THR A 368 -3.74 -32.01 -13.14
N ARG A 369 -4.07 -32.64 -12.01
CA ARG A 369 -4.61 -34.02 -11.99
C ARG A 369 -5.95 -34.14 -12.71
N MET A 370 -6.85 -33.18 -12.52
CA MET A 370 -8.13 -33.16 -13.25
C MET A 370 -7.91 -33.03 -14.76
N GLU A 371 -6.97 -32.17 -15.17
CA GLU A 371 -6.65 -31.98 -16.59
C GLU A 371 -5.98 -33.20 -17.20
N CYS A 372 -5.05 -33.87 -16.49
CA CYS A 372 -4.49 -35.14 -16.92
C CYS A 372 -5.58 -36.21 -17.12
N SER A 373 -6.51 -36.34 -16.17
CA SER A 373 -7.63 -37.30 -16.31
C SER A 373 -8.53 -36.96 -17.49
N ARG A 374 -8.79 -35.67 -17.75
CA ARG A 374 -9.54 -35.21 -18.93
C ARG A 374 -8.84 -35.61 -20.23
N LEU A 375 -7.52 -35.42 -20.31
CA LEU A 375 -6.71 -35.77 -21.48
C LEU A 375 -6.64 -37.29 -21.70
N GLU A 376 -6.52 -38.07 -20.62
CA GLU A 376 -6.58 -39.54 -20.68
C GLU A 376 -7.91 -40.03 -21.26
N ASN A 377 -9.04 -39.48 -20.81
CA ASN A 377 -10.36 -39.80 -21.36
C ASN A 377 -10.48 -39.46 -22.85
N LEU A 378 -9.97 -38.30 -23.28
CA LEU A 378 -9.97 -37.92 -24.69
C LEU A 378 -9.09 -38.85 -25.54
N LEU A 379 -7.96 -39.28 -24.99
CA LEU A 379 -7.05 -40.19 -25.66
C LEU A 379 -7.66 -41.60 -25.80
N GLU A 380 -8.40 -42.06 -24.80
CA GLU A 380 -9.18 -43.31 -24.88
C GLU A 380 -10.29 -43.23 -25.93
N GLN A 381 -11.04 -42.13 -25.97
CA GLN A 381 -12.04 -41.88 -27.02
C GLN A 381 -11.42 -41.88 -28.42
N ALA A 382 -10.27 -41.21 -28.59
CA ALA A 382 -9.56 -41.20 -29.87
C ALA A 382 -9.12 -42.61 -30.28
N ARG A 383 -8.62 -43.43 -29.34
CA ARG A 383 -8.26 -44.84 -29.59
C ARG A 383 -9.46 -45.68 -30.03
N LEU A 384 -10.63 -45.49 -29.42
CA LEU A 384 -11.87 -46.17 -29.82
C LEU A 384 -12.26 -45.82 -31.25
N VAL A 385 -12.21 -44.53 -31.62
CA VAL A 385 -12.50 -44.08 -33.00
C VAL A 385 -11.54 -44.69 -34.00
N VAL A 386 -10.23 -44.71 -33.70
CA VAL A 386 -9.22 -45.35 -34.57
C VAL A 386 -9.45 -46.85 -34.69
N SER A 387 -9.83 -47.54 -33.60
CA SER A 387 -10.13 -48.98 -33.63
C SER A 387 -11.32 -49.32 -34.52
N ILE A 388 -12.36 -48.48 -34.51
CA ILE A 388 -13.56 -48.67 -35.35
C ILE A 388 -13.20 -48.51 -36.83
N HIS A 389 -12.50 -47.44 -37.20
CA HIS A 389 -12.15 -47.16 -38.60
C HIS A 389 -10.98 -48.00 -39.14
N GLY A 390 -10.05 -48.41 -38.27
CA GLY A 390 -8.92 -49.27 -38.64
C GLY A 390 -9.36 -50.70 -39.03
N GLY A 391 -10.43 -51.20 -38.41
CA GLY A 391 -11.06 -52.48 -38.78
C GLY A 391 -11.73 -52.45 -40.15
N GLU A 392 -12.34 -51.32 -40.52
CA GLU A 392 -12.96 -51.15 -41.85
C GLU A 392 -11.90 -51.11 -42.97
N MET A 393 -10.75 -50.46 -42.75
CA MET A 393 -9.66 -50.47 -43.74
C MET A 393 -9.07 -51.86 -43.96
N THR A 394 -9.03 -52.73 -42.94
CA THR A 394 -8.52 -54.10 -43.11
C THR A 394 -9.50 -54.99 -43.87
N LEU A 395 -10.81 -54.80 -43.67
CA LEU A 395 -11.87 -55.48 -44.44
C LEU A 395 -11.87 -55.07 -45.91
N ILE A 396 -11.70 -53.77 -46.21
CA ILE A 396 -11.63 -53.27 -47.59
C ILE A 396 -10.41 -53.83 -48.32
N ASN A 397 -9.24 -53.90 -47.66
CA ASN A 397 -8.06 -54.48 -48.28
C ASN A 397 -8.19 -55.99 -48.49
N HIS A 398 -8.82 -56.73 -47.57
CA HIS A 398 -9.02 -58.18 -47.74
C HIS A 398 -10.00 -58.52 -48.87
N GLN A 399 -11.05 -57.70 -49.07
CA GLN A 399 -11.95 -57.84 -50.22
C GLN A 399 -11.28 -57.47 -51.55
N ARG A 400 -10.29 -56.57 -51.52
CA ARG A 400 -9.53 -56.16 -52.70
C ARG A 400 -8.49 -57.18 -53.14
N ASP A 401 -7.95 -57.97 -52.22
CA ASP A 401 -7.00 -59.06 -52.54
C ASP A 401 -7.70 -60.37 -52.95
N GLN A 402 -9.01 -60.51 -52.71
CA GLN A 402 -9.82 -61.66 -53.16
C GLN A 402 -10.52 -61.46 -54.51
N ALA A 403 -10.49 -60.24 -55.06
CA ALA A 403 -11.01 -59.87 -56.37
C ALA A 403 -9.86 -59.73 -57.37
#